data_AF-A0A3R7DT95-F1
#
_entry.id   AF-A0A3R7DT95-F1
#
_cell.length_a   1.000
_cell.length_b   1.000
_cell.length_c   1.000
_cell.angle_alpha   90.00
_cell.angle_beta   90.00
_cell.angle_gamma   90.00
#
_symmetry.space_group_name_H-M   'P 1'
#
loop_
_entity.id
_entity.type
_entity.pdbx_description
1 polymer ?
#
loop_
_entity_poly.entity_id
_entity_poly.type
_entity_poly.pdbx_seq_one_letter_code
_entity_poly.pdbx_strand_id
1 'polypeptide(L)'
;MTLDGLEAMLAEKFPRAKQRGLKMNMVRYADDFIISGHSKEWLEHEVKPAVAEFLSERGLVLSPEKTRITHIKDGFDFLGWNIRKYNGKLLMKPSKANVKAHLDKVREIIRANKTAKQASLIRLLNPVLRGWANYHSHVVAKKAFNRVDHEVWSMLWRWAARRHPKKGARWIKAKYFKAKGLRDWVFVATEQKEDGTTREATLLKESDTPIKRHVKIKAGANPHDPQWAPYFESRWGQKMLNSARGRRKLYRVWLRQDGMCSNCQQPITMDTRWDVTHIVKQTDGGTDAASNLQVHHLNCRRNPQYAGR
;
A
#
# COMPACT_ATOMS: atom_id res chain seq x y z
N MET A 1 9.84 -13.91 -18.67
CA MET A 1 8.57 -14.50 -18.15
C MET A 1 7.65 -14.77 -19.33
N THR A 2 6.73 -15.73 -19.23
CA THR A 2 5.84 -16.15 -20.34
C THR A 2 4.97 -15.02 -20.92
N LEU A 3 4.60 -14.01 -20.12
CA LEU A 3 3.79 -12.87 -20.56
C LEU A 3 4.60 -11.64 -21.01
N ASP A 4 5.94 -11.71 -20.98
CA ASP A 4 6.77 -10.63 -21.49
C ASP A 4 6.70 -10.63 -23.03
N GLY A 5 6.51 -9.45 -23.63
CA GLY A 5 6.32 -9.30 -25.08
C GLY A 5 4.86 -9.10 -25.52
N LEU A 6 3.86 -9.30 -24.64
CA LEU A 6 2.46 -9.06 -25.00
C LEU A 6 2.20 -7.59 -25.40
N GLU A 7 2.80 -6.64 -24.67
CA GLU A 7 2.71 -5.21 -25.01
C GLU A 7 3.40 -4.89 -26.34
N ALA A 8 4.55 -5.52 -26.63
CA ALA A 8 5.28 -5.35 -27.88
C ALA A 8 4.50 -5.93 -29.06
N MET A 9 3.95 -7.14 -28.92
CA MET A 9 3.08 -7.77 -29.91
C MET A 9 1.87 -6.89 -30.22
N LEU A 10 1.19 -6.37 -29.19
CA LEU A 10 0.07 -5.45 -29.40
C LEU A 10 0.51 -4.18 -30.14
N ALA A 11 1.67 -3.62 -29.81
CA ALA A 11 2.20 -2.44 -30.47
C ALA A 11 2.56 -2.69 -31.95
N GLU A 12 3.08 -3.87 -32.27
CA GLU A 12 3.46 -4.30 -33.61
C GLU A 12 2.24 -4.65 -34.47
N LYS A 13 1.27 -5.40 -33.93
CA LYS A 13 0.06 -5.83 -34.63
C LYS A 13 -0.93 -4.68 -34.84
N PHE A 14 -0.92 -3.68 -33.95
CA PHE A 14 -1.78 -2.49 -34.04
C PHE A 14 -0.98 -1.18 -34.00
N PRO A 15 -0.08 -0.91 -34.97
CA PRO A 15 0.81 0.24 -34.94
C PRO A 15 0.04 1.56 -35.10
N ARG A 16 -1.06 1.52 -35.86
CA ARG A 16 -1.99 2.66 -36.03
C ARG A 16 -2.82 2.95 -34.78
N ALA A 17 -2.91 2.04 -33.79
CA ALA A 17 -3.66 2.31 -32.56
C ALA A 17 -2.99 3.34 -31.66
N LYS A 18 -1.65 3.42 -31.71
CA LYS A 18 -0.86 4.45 -31.04
C LYS A 18 -0.92 5.80 -31.78
N GLN A 19 -0.92 5.76 -33.12
CA GLN A 19 -0.89 6.96 -33.97
C GLN A 19 -2.27 7.60 -34.23
N ARG A 20 -3.36 6.82 -34.32
CA ARG A 20 -4.74 7.34 -34.55
C ARG A 20 -5.47 7.72 -33.25
N GLY A 21 -4.79 7.71 -32.10
CA GLY A 21 -5.44 8.05 -30.83
C GLY A 21 -6.46 7.01 -30.36
N LEU A 22 -6.32 5.74 -30.74
CA LEU A 22 -7.20 4.64 -30.32
C LEU A 22 -6.95 4.22 -28.85
N LYS A 23 -6.09 4.95 -28.12
CA LYS A 23 -5.85 4.87 -26.67
C LYS A 23 -5.61 3.44 -26.18
N MET A 24 -4.90 2.63 -26.97
CA MET A 24 -4.52 1.29 -26.55
C MET A 24 -3.37 1.36 -25.56
N ASN A 25 -3.66 0.99 -24.31
CA ASN A 25 -2.67 0.86 -23.25
C ASN A 25 -2.87 -0.48 -22.57
N MET A 26 -1.77 -1.11 -22.18
CA MET A 26 -1.79 -2.33 -21.41
C MET A 26 -1.27 -2.05 -20.00
N VAL A 27 -1.94 -2.61 -19.00
CA VAL A 27 -1.46 -2.63 -17.61
C VAL A 27 -1.45 -4.08 -17.16
N ARG A 28 -0.27 -4.60 -16.80
CA ARG A 28 -0.09 -5.97 -16.31
C ARG A 28 0.36 -5.97 -14.85
N TYR A 29 -0.16 -6.89 -14.07
CA TYR A 29 0.32 -7.23 -12.75
C TYR A 29 0.34 -8.75 -12.60
N ALA A 30 1.53 -9.35 -12.67
CA ALA A 30 1.70 -10.80 -12.76
C ALA A 30 0.87 -11.40 -13.93
N ASP A 31 -0.14 -12.21 -13.62
CA ASP A 31 -1.07 -12.87 -14.54
C ASP A 31 -2.30 -12.00 -14.89
N ASP A 32 -2.69 -11.08 -14.01
CA ASP A 32 -3.81 -10.16 -14.24
C ASP A 32 -3.38 -8.99 -15.15
N PHE A 33 -4.17 -8.69 -16.18
CA PHE A 33 -3.93 -7.53 -17.04
C PHE A 33 -5.21 -6.84 -17.51
N ILE A 34 -5.06 -5.57 -17.89
CA ILE A 34 -6.11 -4.74 -18.49
C ILE A 34 -5.57 -4.22 -19.81
N ILE A 35 -6.41 -4.26 -20.85
CA ILE A 35 -6.15 -3.61 -22.13
C ILE A 35 -7.25 -2.57 -22.34
N SER A 36 -6.87 -1.31 -22.53
CA SER A 36 -7.81 -0.25 -22.92
C SER A 36 -7.97 -0.19 -24.43
N GLY A 37 -9.14 0.23 -24.90
CA GLY A 37 -9.42 0.44 -26.32
C GLY A 37 -10.50 1.50 -26.53
N HIS A 38 -10.71 1.85 -27.79
CA HIS A 38 -11.63 2.91 -28.20
C HIS A 38 -13.08 2.43 -28.38
N SER A 39 -13.29 1.17 -28.77
CA SER A 39 -14.61 0.57 -28.96
C SER A 39 -14.65 -0.86 -28.41
N LYS A 40 -15.85 -1.34 -28.09
CA LYS A 40 -16.06 -2.69 -27.57
C LYS A 40 -15.81 -3.72 -28.66
N GLU A 41 -16.33 -3.45 -29.85
CA GLU A 41 -16.28 -4.30 -31.03
C GLU A 41 -14.83 -4.57 -31.43
N TRP A 42 -13.99 -3.53 -31.40
CA TRP A 42 -12.58 -3.68 -31.69
C TRP A 42 -11.83 -4.50 -30.63
N LEU A 43 -12.14 -4.31 -29.35
CA LEU A 43 -11.55 -5.13 -28.28
C LEU A 43 -11.98 -6.61 -28.41
N GLU A 44 -13.22 -6.85 -28.83
CA GLU A 44 -13.81 -8.18 -28.93
C GLU A 44 -13.35 -8.96 -30.16
N HIS A 45 -13.29 -8.30 -31.32
CA HIS A 45 -13.01 -8.96 -32.60
C HIS A 45 -11.54 -8.90 -33.02
N GLU A 46 -10.79 -7.87 -32.61
CA GLU A 46 -9.39 -7.71 -33.03
C GLU A 46 -8.43 -8.07 -31.89
N VAL A 47 -8.61 -7.43 -30.72
CA VAL A 47 -7.63 -7.52 -29.63
C VAL A 47 -7.74 -8.87 -28.90
N LYS A 48 -8.95 -9.31 -28.56
CA LYS A 48 -9.14 -10.56 -27.80
C LYS A 48 -8.61 -11.80 -28.55
N PRO A 49 -8.86 -11.99 -29.86
CA PRO A 49 -8.28 -13.12 -30.60
C PRO A 49 -6.75 -13.03 -30.68
N ALA A 50 -6.19 -11.85 -30.92
CA ALA A 50 -4.73 -11.67 -30.95
C ALA A 50 -4.06 -12.02 -29.61
N VAL A 51 -4.69 -11.67 -28.48
CA VAL A 51 -4.21 -12.05 -27.15
C VAL A 51 -4.34 -13.57 -26.93
N ALA A 52 -5.44 -14.18 -27.38
CA ALA A 52 -5.65 -15.62 -27.25
C ALA A 52 -4.61 -16.43 -28.03
N GLU A 53 -4.29 -16.01 -29.25
CA GLU A 53 -3.24 -16.60 -30.10
C GLU A 53 -1.86 -16.49 -29.43
N PHE A 54 -1.51 -15.31 -28.92
CA PHE A 54 -0.24 -15.12 -28.22
C PHE A 54 -0.09 -16.01 -26.98
N LEU A 55 -1.20 -16.22 -26.26
CA LEU A 55 -1.23 -17.08 -25.08
C LEU A 55 -1.19 -18.56 -25.45
N SER A 56 -1.86 -18.98 -26.53
CA SER A 56 -1.90 -20.38 -26.95
C SER A 56 -0.54 -20.90 -27.38
N GLU A 57 0.28 -20.07 -28.07
CA GLU A 57 1.69 -20.36 -28.36
C GLU A 57 2.51 -20.71 -27.11
N ARG A 58 2.08 -20.24 -25.95
CA ARG A 58 2.75 -20.40 -24.65
C ARG A 58 2.02 -21.40 -23.74
N GLY A 59 1.03 -22.13 -24.29
CA GLY A 59 0.25 -23.12 -23.57
C GLY A 59 -0.75 -22.53 -22.56
N LEU A 60 -1.12 -21.27 -22.71
CA LEU A 60 -2.04 -20.56 -21.82
C LEU A 60 -3.38 -20.28 -22.52
N VAL A 61 -4.47 -20.30 -21.75
CA VAL A 61 -5.82 -20.04 -22.26
C VAL A 61 -6.48 -18.94 -21.43
N LEU A 62 -7.17 -18.01 -22.09
CA LEU A 62 -7.99 -17.01 -21.41
C LEU A 62 -9.17 -17.67 -20.72
N SER A 63 -9.35 -17.41 -19.43
CA SER A 63 -10.54 -17.85 -18.69
C SER A 63 -11.76 -17.05 -19.19
N PRO A 64 -12.78 -17.70 -19.78
CA PRO A 64 -13.97 -17.00 -20.28
C PRO A 64 -14.74 -16.28 -19.18
N GLU A 65 -14.78 -16.86 -17.98
CA GLU A 65 -15.49 -16.30 -16.83
C GLU A 65 -14.82 -15.05 -16.26
N LYS A 66 -13.48 -14.99 -16.31
CA LYS A 66 -12.71 -13.83 -15.82
C LYS A 66 -12.58 -12.73 -16.87
N THR A 67 -12.63 -13.08 -18.16
CA THR A 67 -12.43 -12.12 -19.26
C THR A 67 -13.71 -11.36 -19.52
N ARG A 68 -13.71 -10.06 -19.18
CA ARG A 68 -14.88 -9.20 -19.36
C ARG A 68 -14.50 -7.90 -20.05
N ILE A 69 -15.25 -7.53 -21.09
CA ILE A 69 -15.17 -6.22 -21.73
C ILE A 69 -16.20 -5.31 -21.06
N THR A 70 -15.76 -4.19 -20.49
CA THR A 70 -16.64 -3.22 -19.83
C THR A 70 -16.30 -1.81 -20.24
N HIS A 71 -17.28 -0.91 -20.13
CA HIS A 71 -17.04 0.50 -20.30
C HIS A 71 -16.59 1.15 -18.99
N ILE A 72 -15.67 2.11 -19.06
CA ILE A 72 -15.09 2.77 -17.86
C ILE A 72 -16.13 3.50 -16.98
N LYS A 73 -17.30 3.85 -17.54
CA LYS A 73 -18.42 4.45 -16.80
C LYS A 73 -19.15 3.44 -15.91
N ASP A 74 -19.17 2.17 -16.28
CA ASP A 74 -19.76 1.09 -15.48
C ASP A 74 -18.75 0.60 -14.43
N GLY A 75 -17.47 0.63 -14.84
CA GLY A 75 -16.33 0.27 -14.02
C GLY A 75 -16.05 -1.22 -14.02
N PHE A 76 -14.92 -1.59 -13.42
CA PHE A 76 -14.49 -2.98 -13.27
C PHE A 76 -13.59 -3.12 -12.04
N ASP A 77 -13.42 -4.34 -11.58
CA ASP A 77 -12.56 -4.64 -10.43
C ASP A 77 -11.19 -5.13 -10.91
N PHE A 78 -10.12 -4.58 -10.34
CA PHE A 78 -8.73 -4.97 -10.62
C PHE A 78 -7.89 -4.81 -9.35
N LEU A 79 -7.12 -5.84 -8.97
CA LEU A 79 -6.28 -5.87 -7.76
C LEU A 79 -7.02 -5.46 -6.47
N GLY A 80 -8.30 -5.80 -6.37
CA GLY A 80 -9.16 -5.46 -5.22
C GLY A 80 -9.69 -4.03 -5.22
N TRP A 81 -9.53 -3.26 -6.29
CA TRP A 81 -10.10 -1.93 -6.47
C TRP A 81 -11.13 -1.91 -7.59
N ASN A 82 -12.25 -1.26 -7.34
CA ASN A 82 -13.20 -0.85 -8.37
C ASN A 82 -12.71 0.43 -9.03
N ILE A 83 -12.42 0.35 -10.32
CA ILE A 83 -11.98 1.45 -11.17
C ILE A 83 -13.19 1.93 -11.97
N ARG A 84 -13.61 3.18 -11.75
CA ARG A 84 -14.80 3.73 -12.43
C ARG A 84 -14.67 5.23 -12.66
N LYS A 85 -15.13 5.69 -13.83
CA LYS A 85 -15.22 7.11 -14.19
C LYS A 85 -16.61 7.65 -13.86
N TYR A 86 -16.66 8.61 -12.93
CA TYR A 86 -17.87 9.31 -12.49
C TYR A 86 -17.82 10.74 -13.00
N ASN A 87 -18.77 11.15 -13.85
CA ASN A 87 -18.89 12.53 -14.35
C ASN A 87 -17.55 13.16 -14.78
N GLY A 88 -16.77 12.42 -15.58
CA GLY A 88 -15.45 12.88 -16.03
C GLY A 88 -14.27 12.50 -15.14
N LYS A 89 -14.49 12.16 -13.86
CA LYS A 89 -13.44 11.87 -12.87
C LYS A 89 -13.24 10.38 -12.63
N LEU A 90 -12.01 9.90 -12.84
CA LEU A 90 -11.64 8.52 -12.51
C LEU A 90 -11.43 8.36 -11.00
N LEU A 91 -12.16 7.45 -10.37
CA LEU A 91 -11.99 7.10 -8.97
C LEU A 91 -11.69 5.62 -8.84
N MET A 92 -10.64 5.31 -8.08
CA MET A 92 -10.34 3.95 -7.62
C MET A 92 -10.80 3.83 -6.17
N LYS A 93 -11.64 2.85 -5.88
CA LYS A 93 -12.18 2.58 -4.54
C LYS A 93 -11.97 1.10 -4.21
N PRO A 94 -11.80 0.70 -2.94
CA PRO A 94 -11.84 -0.72 -2.59
C PRO A 94 -13.11 -1.39 -3.14
N SER A 95 -12.97 -2.54 -3.80
CA SER A 95 -14.12 -3.22 -4.41
C SER A 95 -15.06 -3.78 -3.34
N LYS A 96 -16.33 -3.96 -3.68
CA LYS A 96 -17.32 -4.52 -2.73
C LYS A 96 -16.91 -5.93 -2.27
N ALA A 97 -16.41 -6.74 -3.20
CA ALA A 97 -15.92 -8.09 -2.91
C ALA A 97 -14.72 -8.06 -1.96
N ASN A 98 -13.76 -7.16 -2.17
CA ASN A 98 -12.59 -7.04 -1.30
C ASN A 98 -12.97 -6.57 0.12
N VAL A 99 -13.84 -5.56 0.25
CA VAL A 99 -14.36 -5.11 1.55
C VAL A 99 -15.10 -6.23 2.26
N LYS A 100 -15.92 -7.01 1.54
CA LYS A 100 -16.62 -8.17 2.10
C LYS A 100 -15.64 -9.22 2.61
N ALA A 101 -14.65 -9.62 1.79
CA ALA A 101 -13.64 -10.60 2.17
C ALA A 101 -12.85 -10.18 3.43
N HIS A 102 -12.52 -8.89 3.53
CA HIS A 102 -11.87 -8.34 4.73
C HIS A 102 -12.76 -8.43 5.98
N LEU A 103 -14.02 -8.02 5.87
CA LEU A 103 -14.99 -8.14 6.96
C LEU A 103 -15.27 -9.60 7.36
N ASP A 104 -15.29 -10.52 6.39
CA ASP A 104 -15.46 -11.95 6.63
C ASP A 104 -14.28 -12.49 7.44
N LYS A 105 -13.04 -12.15 7.05
CA LYS A 105 -11.83 -12.50 7.80
C LYS A 105 -11.84 -11.95 9.24
N VAL A 106 -12.22 -10.68 9.41
CA VAL A 106 -12.36 -10.10 10.76
C VAL A 106 -13.41 -10.86 11.57
N ARG A 107 -14.55 -11.19 10.95
CA ARG A 107 -15.64 -11.93 11.59
C ARG A 107 -15.20 -13.32 12.03
N GLU A 108 -14.43 -14.02 11.22
CA GLU A 108 -13.85 -15.33 11.54
C GLU A 108 -12.92 -15.24 12.75
N ILE A 109 -12.02 -14.25 12.79
CA ILE A 109 -11.13 -14.03 13.94
C ILE A 109 -11.95 -13.81 15.23
N ILE A 110 -12.98 -12.96 15.19
CA ILE A 110 -13.84 -12.69 16.35
C ILE A 110 -14.62 -13.95 16.77
N ARG A 111 -15.11 -14.74 15.80
CA ARG A 111 -15.87 -15.98 16.05
C ARG A 111 -15.00 -17.10 16.62
N ALA A 112 -13.76 -17.22 16.19
CA ALA A 112 -12.80 -18.17 16.75
C ALA A 112 -12.40 -17.79 18.19
N ASN A 113 -12.44 -16.50 18.52
CA ASN A 113 -11.96 -15.95 19.79
C ASN A 113 -13.09 -15.49 20.73
N LYS A 114 -14.19 -16.27 20.81
CA LYS A 114 -15.37 -15.95 21.62
C LYS A 114 -15.06 -15.71 23.10
N THR A 115 -14.16 -16.48 23.70
CA THR A 115 -13.85 -16.43 25.14
C THR A 115 -12.53 -15.72 25.44
N ALA A 116 -11.76 -15.34 24.41
CA ALA A 116 -10.44 -14.73 24.53
C ALA A 116 -10.44 -13.45 25.39
N LYS A 117 -9.31 -13.14 26.03
CA LYS A 117 -9.13 -11.85 26.71
C LYS A 117 -9.25 -10.71 25.68
N GLN A 118 -9.80 -9.58 26.11
CA GLN A 118 -10.02 -8.42 25.24
C GLN A 118 -8.72 -7.95 24.57
N ALA A 119 -7.63 -7.84 25.33
CA ALA A 119 -6.34 -7.42 24.80
C ALA A 119 -5.77 -8.40 23.77
N SER A 120 -5.91 -9.70 23.99
CA SER A 120 -5.53 -10.73 23.01
C SER A 120 -6.31 -10.59 21.70
N LEU A 121 -7.63 -10.35 21.78
CA LEU A 121 -8.45 -10.11 20.58
C LEU A 121 -7.99 -8.84 19.82
N ILE A 122 -7.66 -7.76 20.54
CA ILE A 122 -7.12 -6.53 19.93
C ILE A 122 -5.80 -6.81 19.21
N ARG A 123 -4.90 -7.61 19.82
CA ARG A 123 -3.61 -7.98 19.21
C ARG A 123 -3.78 -8.81 17.94
N LEU A 124 -4.80 -9.67 17.86
CA LEU A 124 -5.09 -10.45 16.66
C LEU A 124 -5.70 -9.59 15.54
N LEU A 125 -6.58 -8.66 15.88
CA LEU A 125 -7.28 -7.81 14.90
C LEU A 125 -6.38 -6.71 14.33
N ASN A 126 -5.56 -6.06 15.16
CA ASN A 126 -4.79 -4.89 14.76
C ASN A 126 -3.86 -5.10 13.55
N PRO A 127 -3.11 -6.21 13.41
CA PRO A 127 -2.32 -6.48 12.20
C PRO A 127 -3.17 -6.59 10.94
N VAL A 128 -4.35 -7.21 11.03
CA VAL A 128 -5.26 -7.40 9.89
C VAL A 128 -5.86 -6.07 9.45
N LEU A 129 -6.41 -5.30 10.39
CA LEU A 129 -6.97 -3.97 10.12
C LEU A 129 -5.90 -3.01 9.56
N ARG A 130 -4.71 -3.00 10.16
CA ARG A 130 -3.60 -2.16 9.70
C ARG A 130 -3.12 -2.55 8.30
N GLY A 131 -2.99 -3.85 8.04
CA GLY A 131 -2.53 -4.36 6.74
C GLY A 131 -3.47 -3.93 5.61
N TRP A 132 -4.77 -4.13 5.81
CA TRP A 132 -5.79 -3.75 4.83
C TRP A 132 -5.86 -2.23 4.62
N ALA A 133 -5.85 -1.45 5.71
CA ALA A 133 -5.85 0.01 5.62
C ALA A 133 -4.61 0.55 4.90
N ASN A 134 -3.42 -0.02 5.15
CA ASN A 134 -2.20 0.36 4.46
C ASN A 134 -2.27 0.06 2.95
N TYR A 135 -2.76 -1.12 2.57
CA TYR A 135 -2.90 -1.51 1.16
C TYR A 135 -3.81 -0.54 0.38
N HIS A 136 -4.93 -0.14 0.99
CA HIS A 136 -5.88 0.79 0.37
C HIS A 136 -5.59 2.28 0.61
N SER A 137 -4.54 2.63 1.36
CA SER A 137 -4.21 4.02 1.70
C SER A 137 -3.84 4.90 0.49
N HIS A 138 -3.62 4.30 -0.68
CA HIS A 138 -3.29 5.00 -1.91
C HIS A 138 -4.52 5.36 -2.76
N VAL A 139 -5.68 4.74 -2.50
CA VAL A 139 -6.92 4.91 -3.28
C VAL A 139 -7.98 5.70 -2.50
N VAL A 140 -9.14 5.95 -3.09
CA VAL A 140 -10.25 6.67 -2.44
C VAL A 140 -10.95 5.72 -1.46
N ALA A 141 -10.37 5.55 -0.27
CA ALA A 141 -10.78 4.51 0.67
C ALA A 141 -11.50 5.00 1.94
N LYS A 142 -11.49 6.30 2.29
CA LYS A 142 -12.04 6.79 3.57
C LYS A 142 -13.49 6.37 3.86
N LYS A 143 -14.38 6.41 2.86
CA LYS A 143 -15.76 5.95 3.03
C LYS A 143 -15.83 4.44 3.30
N ALA A 144 -14.97 3.64 2.67
CA ALA A 144 -14.87 2.21 2.93
C ALA A 144 -14.31 1.94 4.33
N PHE A 145 -13.27 2.67 4.75
CA PHE A 145 -12.68 2.57 6.08
C PHE A 145 -13.71 2.84 7.19
N ASN A 146 -14.48 3.92 7.06
CA ASN A 146 -15.55 4.23 8.03
C ASN A 146 -16.62 3.13 8.10
N ARG A 147 -16.98 2.55 6.94
CA ARG A 147 -17.93 1.43 6.89
C ARG A 147 -17.35 0.20 7.60
N VAL A 148 -16.09 -0.15 7.33
CA VAL A 148 -15.43 -1.28 7.99
C VAL A 148 -15.36 -1.05 9.51
N ASP A 149 -14.93 0.14 9.95
CA ASP A 149 -14.87 0.48 11.37
C ASP A 149 -16.23 0.34 12.07
N HIS A 150 -17.33 0.75 11.41
CA HIS A 150 -18.69 0.58 11.92
C HIS A 150 -19.09 -0.90 12.06
N GLU A 151 -18.82 -1.71 11.03
CA GLU A 151 -19.13 -3.15 11.04
C GLU A 151 -18.30 -3.89 12.09
N VAL A 152 -17.00 -3.59 12.18
CA VAL A 152 -16.08 -4.12 13.20
C VAL A 152 -16.60 -3.77 14.59
N TRP A 153 -17.01 -2.52 14.82
CA TRP A 153 -17.59 -2.09 16.08
C TRP A 153 -18.86 -2.89 16.42
N SER A 154 -19.77 -3.09 15.47
CA SER A 154 -21.00 -3.90 15.67
C SER A 154 -20.67 -5.36 16.01
N MET A 155 -19.65 -5.95 15.39
CA MET A 155 -19.18 -7.30 15.72
C MET A 155 -18.60 -7.37 17.14
N LEU A 156 -17.80 -6.38 17.53
CA LEU A 156 -17.19 -6.31 18.87
C LEU A 156 -18.22 -6.04 19.96
N TRP A 157 -19.24 -5.21 19.69
CA TRP A 157 -20.35 -5.00 20.59
C TRP A 157 -21.10 -6.29 20.89
N ARG A 158 -21.45 -7.06 19.84
CA ARG A 158 -22.07 -8.38 19.99
C ARG A 158 -21.17 -9.36 20.74
N TRP A 159 -19.87 -9.36 20.45
CA TRP A 159 -18.90 -10.17 21.18
C TRP A 159 -18.88 -9.81 22.68
N ALA A 160 -18.89 -8.52 23.02
CA ALA A 160 -18.86 -8.03 24.40
C ALA A 160 -20.17 -8.35 25.15
N ALA A 161 -21.33 -8.12 24.53
CA ALA A 161 -22.63 -8.37 25.12
C ALA A 161 -22.88 -9.85 25.38
N ARG A 162 -22.52 -10.74 24.44
CA ARG A 162 -22.64 -12.20 24.60
C ARG A 162 -21.89 -12.73 25.83
N ARG A 163 -20.79 -12.09 26.22
CA ARG A 163 -20.00 -12.52 27.40
C ARG A 163 -20.67 -12.17 28.72
N HIS A 164 -21.67 -11.29 28.71
CA HIS A 164 -22.32 -10.79 29.92
C HIS A 164 -23.84 -10.73 29.73
N PRO A 165 -24.52 -11.88 29.56
CA PRO A 165 -25.95 -11.91 29.27
C PRO A 165 -26.81 -11.28 30.38
N LYS A 166 -26.31 -11.24 31.62
CA LYS A 166 -26.99 -10.67 32.80
C LYS A 166 -26.62 -9.20 33.07
N LYS A 167 -25.80 -8.55 32.25
CA LYS A 167 -25.35 -7.16 32.46
C LYS A 167 -25.94 -6.24 31.41
N GLY A 168 -26.37 -5.05 31.83
CA GLY A 168 -26.92 -4.04 30.94
C GLY A 168 -25.88 -3.40 30.01
N ALA A 169 -26.36 -2.77 28.93
CA ALA A 169 -25.53 -2.14 27.90
C ALA A 169 -24.56 -1.09 28.47
N ARG A 170 -24.98 -0.28 29.45
CA ARG A 170 -24.12 0.75 30.08
C ARG A 170 -22.89 0.13 30.75
N TRP A 171 -23.07 -1.00 31.44
CA TRP A 171 -21.98 -1.72 32.08
C TRP A 171 -21.03 -2.34 31.05
N ILE A 172 -21.57 -2.93 29.98
CA ILE A 172 -20.77 -3.49 28.87
C ILE A 172 -19.94 -2.38 28.21
N LYS A 173 -20.55 -1.22 27.94
CA LYS A 173 -19.85 -0.04 27.42
C LYS A 173 -18.70 0.34 28.36
N ALA A 174 -18.98 0.61 29.63
CA ALA A 174 -17.96 1.02 30.60
C ALA A 174 -16.80 0.01 30.74
N LYS A 175 -17.08 -1.30 30.61
CA LYS A 175 -16.07 -2.36 30.72
C LYS A 175 -15.14 -2.44 29.50
N TYR A 176 -15.68 -2.39 28.29
CA TYR A 176 -14.93 -2.70 27.06
C TYR A 176 -14.60 -1.48 26.20
N PHE A 177 -15.37 -0.41 26.33
CA PHE A 177 -15.31 0.78 25.49
C PHE A 177 -15.11 2.04 26.33
N LYS A 178 -13.93 2.66 26.22
CA LYS A 178 -13.58 3.85 27.00
C LYS A 178 -13.56 5.10 26.13
N ALA A 179 -13.65 6.26 26.78
CA ALA A 179 -13.31 7.53 26.15
C ALA A 179 -11.78 7.70 26.11
N LYS A 180 -11.24 8.16 24.98
CA LYS A 180 -9.82 8.42 24.78
C LYS A 180 -9.65 9.68 23.93
N GLY A 181 -9.14 10.75 24.56
CA GLY A 181 -9.12 12.08 23.96
C GLY A 181 -10.54 12.52 23.62
N LEU A 182 -10.73 13.02 22.39
CA LEU A 182 -12.04 13.47 21.89
C LEU A 182 -12.97 12.33 21.43
N ARG A 183 -12.53 11.07 21.53
CA ARG A 183 -13.29 9.92 21.02
C ARG A 183 -13.89 9.10 22.15
N ASP A 184 -15.20 8.87 22.08
CA ASP A 184 -15.87 7.84 22.88
C ASP A 184 -15.97 6.53 22.10
N TRP A 185 -16.39 5.46 22.79
CA TRP A 185 -16.61 4.14 22.21
C TRP A 185 -15.35 3.49 21.63
N VAL A 186 -14.19 3.73 22.27
CA VAL A 186 -12.92 3.15 21.85
C VAL A 186 -12.74 1.78 22.51
N PHE A 187 -12.66 0.72 21.72
CA PHE A 187 -12.42 -0.63 22.22
C PHE A 187 -10.97 -0.74 22.71
N VAL A 188 -10.80 -0.82 24.04
CA VAL A 188 -9.50 -0.73 24.69
C VAL A 188 -9.43 -1.64 25.90
N ALA A 189 -8.29 -2.31 26.04
CA ALA A 189 -7.97 -3.17 27.16
C ALA A 189 -6.71 -2.69 27.86
N THR A 190 -6.70 -2.79 29.19
CA THR A 190 -5.56 -2.44 30.03
C THR A 190 -5.08 -3.73 30.69
N GLU A 191 -3.80 -4.08 30.50
CA GLU A 191 -3.18 -5.25 31.13
C GLU A 191 -2.00 -4.80 31.99
N GLN A 192 -1.94 -5.28 33.22
CA GLN A 192 -0.75 -5.15 34.06
C GLN A 192 0.26 -6.22 33.65
N LYS A 193 1.51 -5.83 33.54
CA LYS A 193 2.63 -6.75 33.37
C LYS A 193 3.20 -7.15 34.73
N GLU A 194 4.03 -8.20 34.71
CA GLU A 194 4.77 -8.70 35.86
C GLU A 194 5.73 -7.66 36.46
N ASP A 195 6.23 -6.73 35.62
CA ASP A 195 7.10 -5.61 36.04
C ASP A 195 6.33 -4.44 36.71
N GLY A 196 5.02 -4.61 36.97
CA GLY A 196 4.14 -3.56 37.51
C GLY A 196 3.72 -2.50 36.49
N THR A 197 4.29 -2.51 35.27
CA THR A 197 3.91 -1.56 34.23
C THR A 197 2.58 -1.92 33.59
N THR A 198 1.79 -0.90 33.29
CA THR A 198 0.50 -1.09 32.64
C THR A 198 0.64 -0.92 31.14
N ARG A 199 0.22 -1.94 30.37
CA ARG A 199 0.15 -1.89 28.91
C ARG A 199 -1.28 -1.74 28.44
N GLU A 200 -1.52 -0.69 27.68
CA GLU A 200 -2.81 -0.48 27.02
C GLU A 200 -2.78 -1.04 25.59
N ALA A 201 -3.79 -1.85 25.25
CA ALA A 201 -4.07 -2.32 23.90
C ALA A 201 -5.32 -1.60 23.39
N THR A 202 -5.15 -0.69 22.43
CA THR A 202 -6.26 -0.02 21.74
C THR A 202 -6.48 -0.64 20.37
N LEU A 203 -7.74 -0.87 19.99
CA LEU A 203 -8.08 -1.27 18.62
C LEU A 203 -7.81 -0.11 17.66
N LEU A 204 -7.14 -0.42 16.56
CA LEU A 204 -6.93 0.53 15.48
C LEU A 204 -8.23 0.77 14.71
N LYS A 205 -8.46 2.04 14.35
CA LYS A 205 -9.47 2.41 13.37
C LYS A 205 -8.80 2.56 12.01
N GLU A 206 -9.36 1.93 10.99
CA GLU A 206 -8.83 2.04 9.63
C GLU A 206 -9.01 3.47 9.10
N SER A 207 -10.07 4.14 9.52
CA SER A 207 -10.35 5.55 9.22
C SER A 207 -9.29 6.52 9.74
N ASP A 208 -8.45 6.14 10.70
CA ASP A 208 -7.32 6.96 11.14
C ASP A 208 -6.16 6.93 10.13
N THR A 209 -6.12 5.94 9.24
CA THR A 209 -5.03 5.79 8.26
C THR A 209 -5.10 6.92 7.23
N PRO A 210 -4.06 7.78 7.11
CA PRO A 210 -4.07 8.88 6.17
C PRO A 210 -4.02 8.35 4.73
N ILE A 211 -4.75 9.00 3.82
CA ILE A 211 -4.65 8.69 2.40
C ILE A 211 -3.40 9.36 1.86
N LYS A 212 -2.46 8.56 1.35
CA LYS A 212 -1.19 9.02 0.76
C LYS A 212 -1.18 8.64 -0.71
N ARG A 213 -1.33 9.60 -1.62
CA ARG A 213 -1.35 9.31 -3.07
C ARG A 213 0.01 8.83 -3.55
N HIS A 214 0.01 7.82 -4.42
CA HIS A 214 1.25 7.33 -5.01
C HIS A 214 1.81 8.39 -5.96
N VAL A 215 3.10 8.69 -5.81
CA VAL A 215 3.81 9.59 -6.73
C VAL A 215 4.45 8.71 -7.80
N LYS A 216 3.99 8.85 -9.04
CA LYS A 216 4.47 8.05 -10.19
C LYS A 216 6.00 8.16 -10.33
N ILE A 217 6.64 7.03 -10.64
CA ILE A 217 8.06 7.01 -11.03
C ILE A 217 8.18 7.66 -12.41
N LYS A 218 9.23 8.46 -12.64
CA LYS A 218 9.51 9.06 -13.95
C LYS A 218 9.67 7.93 -14.98
N ALA A 219 9.00 8.03 -16.14
CA ALA A 219 8.91 6.91 -17.08
C ALA A 219 10.28 6.43 -17.61
N GLY A 220 11.22 7.36 -17.85
CA GLY A 220 12.59 7.03 -18.24
C GLY A 220 13.52 6.67 -17.09
N ALA A 221 13.05 6.70 -15.83
CA ALA A 221 13.92 6.45 -14.68
C ALA A 221 14.24 4.96 -14.55
N ASN A 222 15.52 4.65 -14.71
CA ASN A 222 16.06 3.31 -14.54
C ASN A 222 16.86 3.25 -13.22
N PRO A 223 16.46 2.40 -12.24
CA PRO A 223 17.19 2.25 -10.98
C PRO A 223 18.65 1.79 -11.15
N HIS A 224 18.97 1.14 -12.26
CA HIS A 224 20.30 0.60 -12.56
C HIS A 224 21.21 1.60 -13.28
N ASP A 225 20.65 2.71 -13.76
CA ASP A 225 21.41 3.72 -14.49
C ASP A 225 21.92 4.80 -13.53
N PRO A 226 23.25 5.03 -13.45
CA PRO A 226 23.84 6.03 -12.56
C PRO A 226 23.26 7.43 -12.72
N GLN A 227 22.78 7.82 -13.91
CA GLN A 227 22.17 9.14 -14.12
C GLN A 227 20.92 9.37 -13.27
N TRP A 228 20.20 8.29 -12.94
CA TRP A 228 18.98 8.33 -12.14
C TRP A 228 19.21 8.11 -10.64
N ALA A 229 20.44 7.83 -10.22
CA ALA A 229 20.76 7.58 -8.80
C ALA A 229 20.27 8.71 -7.88
N PRO A 230 20.51 10.01 -8.17
CA PRO A 230 20.00 11.09 -7.31
C PRO A 230 18.47 11.08 -7.17
N TYR A 231 17.75 10.75 -8.25
CA TYR A 231 16.30 10.69 -8.22
C TYR A 231 15.77 9.57 -7.31
N PHE A 232 16.38 8.38 -7.35
CA PHE A 232 15.97 7.26 -6.50
C PHE A 232 16.41 7.45 -5.04
N GLU A 233 17.55 8.08 -4.79
CA GLU A 233 18.04 8.43 -3.45
C GLU A 233 17.11 9.41 -2.74
N SER A 234 16.72 10.52 -3.37
CA SER A 234 15.78 11.45 -2.75
C SER A 234 14.42 10.82 -2.48
N ARG A 235 13.95 9.99 -3.41
CA ARG A 235 12.71 9.19 -3.24
C ARG A 235 12.82 8.24 -2.06
N TRP A 236 13.98 7.62 -1.87
CA TRP A 236 14.26 6.70 -0.78
C TRP A 236 14.30 7.42 0.57
N GLY A 237 15.04 8.53 0.67
CA GLY A 237 15.08 9.38 1.86
C GLY A 237 13.69 9.83 2.30
N GLN A 238 12.88 10.33 1.35
CA GLN A 238 11.49 10.72 1.62
C GLN A 238 10.64 9.54 2.10
N LYS A 239 10.81 8.34 1.52
CA LYS A 239 10.10 7.13 1.95
C LYS A 239 10.46 6.74 3.39
N MET A 240 11.73 6.88 3.79
CA MET A 240 12.17 6.63 5.16
C MET A 240 11.53 7.61 6.15
N LEU A 241 11.44 8.89 5.80
CA LEU A 241 10.78 9.91 6.63
C LEU A 241 9.28 9.65 6.84
N ASN A 242 8.63 9.00 5.88
CA ASN A 242 7.19 8.75 5.89
C ASN A 242 6.73 7.66 6.89
N SER A 243 7.65 6.97 7.57
CA SER A 243 7.34 5.91 8.54
C SER A 243 8.13 6.05 9.84
N ALA A 244 7.58 5.65 10.98
CA ALA A 244 8.29 5.68 12.26
C ALA A 244 9.55 4.78 12.24
N ARG A 245 9.44 3.58 11.64
CA ARG A 245 10.57 2.66 11.46
C ARG A 245 11.67 3.28 10.57
N GLY A 246 11.28 3.91 9.47
CA GLY A 246 12.22 4.59 8.57
C GLY A 246 12.90 5.79 9.23
N ARG A 247 12.15 6.63 9.95
CA ARG A 247 12.72 7.74 10.75
C ARG A 247 13.70 7.25 11.82
N ARG A 248 13.36 6.19 12.56
CA ARG A 248 14.28 5.58 13.54
C ARG A 248 15.52 4.96 12.86
N LYS A 249 15.36 4.41 11.67
CA LYS A 249 16.48 3.90 10.87
C LYS A 249 17.40 5.05 10.43
N LEU A 250 16.84 6.12 9.88
CA LEU A 250 17.57 7.32 9.50
C LEU A 250 18.34 7.92 10.68
N TYR A 251 17.68 8.05 11.84
CA TYR A 251 18.31 8.56 13.06
C TYR A 251 19.54 7.74 13.48
N ARG A 252 19.48 6.41 13.35
CA ARG A 252 20.66 5.54 13.59
C ARG A 252 21.79 5.78 12.59
N VAL A 253 21.48 6.05 11.32
CA VAL A 253 22.50 6.38 10.31
C VAL A 253 23.16 7.72 10.65
N TRP A 254 22.35 8.74 10.96
CA TRP A 254 22.82 10.08 11.34
C TRP A 254 23.69 10.05 12.60
N LEU A 255 23.27 9.35 13.65
CA LEU A 255 24.05 9.17 14.87
C LEU A 255 25.40 8.50 14.62
N ARG A 256 25.45 7.47 13.75
CA ARG A 256 26.70 6.77 13.44
C ARG A 256 27.69 7.65 12.68
N GLN A 257 27.20 8.68 12.00
CA GLN A 257 28.04 9.66 11.32
C GLN A 257 28.34 10.88 12.19
N ASP A 258 28.05 10.83 13.49
CA ASP A 258 28.16 11.98 14.41
C ASP A 258 27.43 13.23 13.91
N GLY A 259 26.35 13.01 13.16
CA GLY A 259 25.58 14.06 12.50
C GLY A 259 26.29 14.76 11.34
N MET A 260 27.40 14.24 10.85
CA MET A 260 28.21 14.79 9.77
C MET A 260 27.84 14.21 8.40
N CYS A 261 27.99 15.01 7.36
CA CYS A 261 27.85 14.59 5.97
C CYS A 261 28.99 13.63 5.57
N SER A 262 28.67 12.48 4.97
CA SER A 262 29.68 11.50 4.54
C SER A 262 30.66 12.05 3.50
N ASN A 263 30.28 13.08 2.74
CA ASN A 263 31.09 13.63 1.65
C ASN A 263 31.96 14.81 2.09
N CYS A 264 31.37 15.84 2.70
CA CYS A 264 32.10 17.07 3.06
C CYS A 264 32.47 17.16 4.54
N GLN A 265 32.06 16.21 5.38
CA GLN A 265 32.28 16.22 6.82
C GLN A 265 31.79 17.51 7.51
N GLN A 266 30.78 18.16 6.95
CA GLN A 266 30.09 19.28 7.61
C GLN A 266 28.81 18.78 8.31
N PRO A 267 28.34 19.44 9.38
CA PRO A 267 27.14 19.05 10.08
C PRO A 267 25.90 19.03 9.17
N ILE A 268 25.06 18.00 9.31
CA ILE A 268 23.71 17.94 8.74
C ILE A 268 22.75 18.52 9.78
N THR A 269 22.33 19.76 9.56
CA THR A 269 21.38 20.48 10.40
C THR A 269 19.97 20.46 9.80
N MET A 270 18.98 20.95 10.54
CA MET A 270 17.58 21.04 10.09
C MET A 270 17.40 21.91 8.83
N ASP A 271 18.27 22.89 8.64
CA ASP A 271 18.19 23.85 7.52
C ASP A 271 18.89 23.33 6.26
N THR A 272 19.75 22.32 6.41
CA THR A 272 20.49 21.74 5.28
C THR A 272 19.70 20.62 4.62
N ARG A 273 19.59 20.65 3.30
CA ARG A 273 19.00 19.53 2.53
C ARG A 273 20.00 18.38 2.45
N TRP A 274 19.51 17.18 2.69
CA TRP A 274 20.30 15.95 2.68
C TRP A 274 19.56 14.83 1.98
N ASP A 275 20.31 13.82 1.53
CA ASP A 275 19.81 12.57 0.96
C ASP A 275 20.51 11.36 1.59
N VAL A 276 19.94 10.18 1.34
CA VAL A 276 20.45 8.90 1.85
C VAL A 276 20.82 8.01 0.68
N THR A 277 22.03 7.48 0.72
CA THR A 277 22.56 6.50 -0.24
C THR A 277 22.89 5.19 0.45
N HIS A 278 22.89 4.09 -0.30
CA HIS A 278 23.56 2.87 0.12
C HIS A 278 25.08 3.00 -0.08
N ILE A 279 25.87 2.44 0.83
CA ILE A 279 27.34 2.36 0.69
C ILE A 279 27.66 1.33 -0.40
N VAL A 280 27.14 0.11 -0.25
CA VAL A 280 27.11 -0.93 -1.29
C VAL A 280 25.70 -0.97 -1.87
N LYS A 281 25.55 -0.81 -3.19
CA LYS A 281 24.24 -0.87 -3.84
C LYS A 281 23.58 -2.23 -3.62
N GLN A 282 22.24 -2.25 -3.58
CA GLN A 282 21.49 -3.50 -3.41
C GLN A 282 21.68 -4.47 -4.58
N THR A 283 21.92 -3.95 -5.78
CA THR A 283 22.25 -4.73 -6.98
C THR A 283 23.57 -5.48 -6.83
N ASP A 284 24.47 -4.93 -6.03
CA ASP A 284 25.84 -5.42 -5.86
C ASP A 284 25.94 -6.26 -4.57
N GLY A 285 24.80 -6.75 -4.05
CA GLY A 285 24.70 -7.56 -2.83
C GLY A 285 24.56 -6.76 -1.53
N GLY A 286 24.48 -5.43 -1.60
CA GLY A 286 24.31 -4.56 -0.43
C GLY A 286 22.97 -4.76 0.28
N THR A 287 22.99 -4.70 1.62
CA THR A 287 21.77 -4.86 2.42
C THR A 287 21.02 -3.53 2.60
N ASP A 288 19.73 -3.59 2.92
CA ASP A 288 19.00 -2.42 3.42
C ASP A 288 19.19 -2.20 4.94
N ALA A 289 20.32 -2.60 5.53
CA ALA A 289 20.57 -2.35 6.94
C ALA A 289 20.98 -0.88 7.16
N ALA A 290 20.77 -0.34 8.37
CA ALA A 290 21.28 0.99 8.71
C ALA A 290 22.81 1.08 8.59
N SER A 291 23.50 -0.05 8.77
CA SER A 291 24.96 -0.15 8.59
C SER A 291 25.42 0.07 7.14
N ASN A 292 24.55 -0.17 6.16
CA ASN A 292 24.87 0.00 4.74
C ASN A 292 24.30 1.30 4.15
N LEU A 293 23.88 2.25 4.99
CA LEU A 293 23.35 3.54 4.54
C LEU A 293 24.26 4.68 4.98
N GLN A 294 24.32 5.75 4.20
CA GLN A 294 24.99 6.98 4.58
C GLN A 294 24.17 8.22 4.22
N VAL A 295 24.25 9.27 5.04
CA VAL A 295 23.59 10.56 4.82
C VAL A 295 24.61 11.59 4.33
N HIS A 296 24.25 12.37 3.32
CA HIS A 296 25.08 13.43 2.78
C HIS A 296 24.23 14.64 2.38
N HIS A 297 24.82 15.84 2.28
CA HIS A 297 24.13 17.01 1.76
C HIS A 297 23.80 16.83 0.28
N LEU A 298 22.60 17.30 -0.12
CA LEU A 298 22.10 17.19 -1.50
C LEU A 298 23.08 17.74 -2.54
N ASN A 299 23.81 18.80 -2.19
CA ASN A 299 24.72 19.51 -3.10
C ASN A 299 26.14 18.91 -3.12
N CYS A 300 26.54 18.11 -2.13
CA CYS A 300 27.90 17.56 -2.07
C CYS A 300 28.19 16.56 -3.20
N ARG A 301 27.17 15.87 -3.71
CA ARG A 301 27.28 14.93 -4.85
C ARG A 301 27.62 15.62 -6.17
N ARG A 302 27.30 16.91 -6.30
CA ARG A 302 27.52 17.71 -7.53
C ARG A 302 28.87 18.43 -7.53
N ASN A 303 29.57 18.45 -6.39
CA ASN A 303 30.85 19.11 -6.30
C ASN A 303 31.97 18.10 -6.64
N PRO A 304 32.68 18.28 -7.77
CA PRO A 304 33.76 17.37 -8.17
C PRO A 304 34.89 17.25 -7.13
N GLN A 305 35.02 18.19 -6.19
CA GLN A 305 35.97 18.09 -5.07
C GLN A 305 35.68 16.93 -4.09
N TYR A 306 34.44 16.40 -4.08
CA TYR A 306 34.00 15.34 -3.14
C TYR A 306 33.40 14.12 -3.86
N ALA A 307 33.48 14.07 -5.19
CA ALA A 307 32.99 12.98 -6.02
C ALA A 307 34.15 12.04 -6.36
N GLY A 308 34.60 11.23 -5.40
CA GLY A 308 35.65 10.23 -5.64
C GLY A 308 36.63 10.01 -4.48
N ARG A 309 36.11 9.70 -3.29
CA ARG A 309 36.87 8.98 -2.26
C ARG A 309 36.07 7.78 -1.81
#